data_AF-A0AAU9JSA4-F1
#
_entry.id   AF-A0AAU9JSA4-F1
#
_cell.length_a   1.000
_cell.length_b   1.000
_cell.length_c   1.000
_cell.angle_alpha   90.00
_cell.angle_beta   90.00
_cell.angle_gamma   90.00
#
_symmetry.space_group_name_H-M   'P 1'
#
loop_
_entity.id
_entity.type
_entity.pdbx_description
1 polymer ?
#
loop_
_entity_poly.entity_id
_entity_poly.type
_entity_poly.pdbx_seq_one_letter_code
_entity_poly.pdbx_strand_id
1 'polypeptide(L)'
;MVTRVLFLVICKIFLVSSCLCPSIYLGNGHCDSACDNAACNYDQGDCDKGGSSSSDSKSIIATIVGVVVGIFVVFWVVIGCTIYCKYRQKKKIQMESYQNDAEASSVRASDVESSKLLTKDVIQRICPLENYYIGIPIDGEPVCNLCMTDFKIGDWIRRTHCMHSFHAKCLDEWLLYKNLNPKCPTCDMLFLR
;
A
#
# COMPACT_ATOMS: atom_id res chain seq x y z
N MET A 1 -56.48 -29.90 -57.58
CA MET A 1 -55.22 -29.72 -56.80
C MET A 1 -54.41 -31.01 -56.60
N VAL A 2 -54.83 -32.17 -57.10
CA VAL A 2 -54.07 -33.44 -56.92
C VAL A 2 -53.14 -33.77 -58.11
N THR A 3 -53.30 -33.11 -59.26
CA THR A 3 -52.50 -33.35 -60.48
C THR A 3 -51.15 -32.62 -60.53
N ARG A 4 -50.94 -31.55 -59.73
CA ARG A 4 -49.65 -30.83 -59.67
C ARG A 4 -48.66 -31.41 -58.67
N VAL A 5 -49.13 -32.18 -57.69
CA VAL A 5 -48.25 -32.81 -56.69
C VAL A 5 -47.70 -34.14 -57.21
N LEU A 6 -48.48 -34.87 -58.01
CA LEU A 6 -48.02 -36.15 -58.61
C LEU A 6 -46.88 -35.96 -59.63
N PHE A 7 -46.89 -34.88 -60.41
CA PHE A 7 -45.84 -34.59 -61.40
C PHE A 7 -44.49 -34.22 -60.75
N LEU A 8 -44.52 -33.65 -59.53
CA LEU A 8 -43.30 -33.29 -58.78
C LEU A 8 -42.70 -34.45 -58.00
N VAL A 9 -43.51 -35.46 -57.62
CA VAL A 9 -43.01 -36.68 -56.96
C VAL A 9 -42.39 -37.64 -57.97
N ILE A 10 -42.93 -37.73 -59.19
CA ILE A 10 -42.35 -38.58 -60.25
C ILE A 10 -41.04 -37.97 -60.79
N CYS A 11 -40.92 -36.64 -60.86
CA CYS A 11 -39.72 -35.99 -61.39
C CYS A 11 -38.52 -35.98 -60.40
N LYS A 12 -38.76 -36.24 -59.10
CA LYS A 12 -37.70 -36.28 -58.07
C LYS A 12 -37.16 -37.68 -57.77
N ILE A 13 -37.77 -38.72 -58.35
CA ILE A 13 -37.34 -40.13 -58.21
C ILE A 13 -36.40 -40.56 -59.36
N PHE A 14 -36.34 -39.81 -60.47
CA PHE A 14 -35.55 -40.20 -61.67
C PHE A 14 -34.47 -39.20 -62.13
N LEU A 15 -34.20 -38.14 -61.38
CA LEU A 15 -33.12 -37.17 -61.67
C LEU A 15 -32.08 -37.11 -60.54
N VAL A 16 -31.66 -38.29 -60.04
CA VAL A 16 -30.37 -38.38 -59.34
C VAL A 16 -29.32 -38.41 -60.43
N SER A 17 -28.56 -37.32 -60.53
CA SER A 17 -27.39 -37.15 -61.37
C SER A 17 -26.52 -38.41 -61.31
N SER A 18 -26.64 -39.27 -62.31
CA SER A 18 -25.83 -40.48 -62.39
C SER A 18 -24.43 -40.03 -62.75
N CYS A 19 -23.46 -40.27 -61.86
CA CYS A 19 -22.06 -40.01 -62.14
C CYS A 19 -21.64 -40.85 -63.36
N LEU A 20 -21.23 -40.19 -64.46
CA LEU A 20 -20.82 -40.85 -65.71
C LEU A 20 -19.33 -41.25 -65.72
N CYS A 21 -18.73 -41.46 -64.54
CA CYS A 21 -17.34 -41.89 -64.44
C CYS A 21 -17.19 -43.41 -64.42
N PRO A 22 -16.17 -43.95 -65.11
CA PRO A 22 -15.77 -45.34 -64.92
C PRO A 22 -15.41 -45.57 -63.45
N SER A 23 -15.86 -46.69 -62.87
CA SER A 23 -15.65 -47.01 -61.46
C SER A 23 -14.18 -47.15 -61.03
N ILE A 24 -13.24 -47.19 -61.98
CA ILE A 24 -11.79 -47.25 -61.72
C ILE A 24 -11.16 -45.89 -61.45
N TYR A 25 -11.84 -44.81 -61.85
CA TYR A 25 -11.40 -43.42 -61.68
C TYR A 25 -12.24 -42.68 -60.64
N LEU A 26 -12.94 -43.42 -59.77
CA LEU A 26 -13.81 -42.85 -58.77
C LEU A 26 -13.31 -43.25 -57.39
N GLY A 27 -12.78 -42.30 -56.61
CA GLY A 27 -12.26 -42.58 -55.26
C GLY A 27 -11.02 -43.48 -55.26
N ASN A 28 -10.17 -43.37 -56.29
CA ASN A 28 -8.98 -44.19 -56.46
C ASN A 28 -7.73 -43.61 -55.76
N GLY A 29 -7.87 -42.51 -55.02
CA GLY A 29 -6.80 -41.79 -54.35
C GLY A 29 -6.02 -40.83 -55.26
N HIS A 30 -6.49 -40.60 -56.48
CA HIS A 30 -5.93 -39.62 -57.41
C HIS A 30 -7.03 -38.64 -57.85
N CYS A 31 -6.68 -37.37 -58.07
CA CYS A 31 -7.67 -36.42 -58.56
C CYS A 31 -7.84 -36.55 -60.07
N ASP A 32 -8.87 -37.29 -60.49
CA ASP A 32 -9.25 -37.41 -61.88
C ASP A 32 -10.19 -36.26 -62.26
N SER A 33 -9.64 -35.25 -62.93
CA SER A 33 -10.39 -34.05 -63.37
C SER A 33 -11.65 -34.34 -64.22
N ALA A 34 -11.73 -35.52 -64.85
CA ALA A 34 -12.94 -35.96 -65.54
C ALA A 34 -14.09 -36.36 -64.58
N CYS A 35 -13.74 -36.75 -63.35
CA CYS A 35 -14.63 -37.16 -62.26
C CYS A 35 -14.81 -36.08 -61.17
N ASP A 36 -14.15 -34.93 -61.35
CA ASP A 36 -14.24 -33.76 -60.48
C ASP A 36 -15.51 -32.93 -60.75
N ASN A 37 -16.66 -33.48 -60.41
CA ASN A 37 -17.93 -32.77 -60.50
C ASN A 37 -18.87 -33.15 -59.36
N ALA A 38 -19.85 -32.29 -59.11
CA ALA A 38 -20.81 -32.47 -58.02
C ALA A 38 -21.70 -33.72 -58.17
N ALA A 39 -21.87 -34.27 -59.37
CA ALA A 39 -22.59 -35.53 -59.57
C ALA A 39 -21.78 -36.76 -59.14
N CYS A 40 -20.45 -36.66 -59.17
CA CYS A 40 -19.49 -37.68 -58.74
C CYS A 40 -18.89 -37.38 -57.35
N ASN A 41 -19.49 -36.47 -56.58
CA ASN A 41 -18.98 -35.99 -55.29
C ASN A 41 -17.50 -35.59 -55.34
N TYR A 42 -17.08 -34.89 -56.41
CA TYR A 42 -15.70 -34.43 -56.61
C TYR A 42 -14.67 -35.58 -56.50
N ASP A 43 -14.84 -36.62 -57.32
CA ASP A 43 -14.05 -37.85 -57.28
C ASP A 43 -14.01 -38.52 -55.88
N GLN A 44 -15.18 -38.62 -55.24
CA GLN A 44 -15.33 -39.05 -53.83
C GLN A 44 -14.48 -38.24 -52.81
N GLY A 45 -14.09 -37.02 -53.16
CA GLY A 45 -13.28 -36.15 -52.31
C GLY A 45 -11.78 -36.19 -52.60
N ASP A 46 -11.32 -36.94 -53.61
CA ASP A 46 -9.89 -37.00 -53.99
C ASP A 46 -9.41 -35.70 -54.66
N CYS A 47 -10.32 -34.89 -55.21
CA CYS A 47 -10.00 -33.62 -55.87
C CYS A 47 -10.06 -32.38 -54.97
N ASP A 48 -10.42 -32.53 -53.69
CA ASP A 48 -10.31 -31.44 -52.74
C ASP A 48 -8.82 -31.09 -52.56
N LYS A 49 -8.40 -29.96 -53.16
CA LYS A 49 -7.06 -29.36 -53.01
C LYS A 49 -6.87 -28.82 -51.59
N GLY A 50 -6.92 -29.72 -50.63
CA GLY A 50 -7.02 -29.48 -49.20
C GLY A 50 -6.07 -30.36 -48.41
N GLY A 51 -4.81 -30.43 -48.85
CA GLY A 51 -3.69 -30.82 -48.01
C GLY A 51 -3.53 -32.31 -47.80
N SER A 52 -2.58 -32.88 -48.54
CA SER A 52 -1.76 -33.96 -48.04
C SER A 52 -1.42 -33.71 -46.57
N SER A 53 -2.04 -34.53 -45.73
CA SER A 53 -1.76 -34.72 -44.32
C SER A 53 -0.29 -35.07 -44.13
N SER A 54 0.58 -34.06 -44.06
CA SER A 54 1.85 -34.14 -43.35
C SER A 54 1.57 -33.77 -41.88
N SER A 55 0.96 -34.70 -41.16
CA SER A 55 0.32 -34.48 -39.85
C SER A 55 1.26 -34.54 -38.64
N ASP A 56 2.58 -34.53 -38.80
CA ASP A 56 3.47 -34.80 -37.66
C ASP A 56 4.35 -33.61 -37.23
N SER A 57 4.66 -32.64 -38.09
CA SER A 57 5.59 -31.54 -37.73
C SER A 57 4.89 -30.24 -37.31
N LYS A 58 3.70 -29.95 -37.85
CA LYS A 58 2.96 -28.72 -37.52
C LYS A 58 2.23 -28.81 -36.17
N SER A 59 1.81 -30.02 -35.78
CA SER A 59 1.17 -30.31 -34.50
C SER A 59 2.15 -30.16 -33.32
N ILE A 60 3.37 -30.68 -33.44
CA ILE A 60 4.42 -30.60 -32.40
C ILE A 60 4.90 -29.16 -32.18
N ILE A 61 5.08 -28.37 -33.25
CA ILE A 61 5.48 -26.96 -33.09
C ILE A 61 4.36 -26.16 -32.41
N ALA A 62 3.10 -26.41 -32.77
CA ALA A 62 1.96 -25.76 -32.12
C ALA A 62 1.85 -26.11 -30.62
N THR A 63 2.11 -27.36 -30.23
CA THR A 63 2.10 -27.74 -28.81
C THR A 63 3.27 -27.13 -28.04
N ILE A 64 4.50 -27.15 -28.59
CA ILE A 64 5.68 -26.55 -27.95
C ILE A 64 5.49 -25.04 -27.77
N VAL A 65 5.02 -24.34 -28.80
CA VAL A 65 4.77 -22.89 -28.73
C VAL A 65 3.70 -22.59 -27.68
N GLY A 66 2.62 -23.38 -27.62
CA GLY A 66 1.58 -23.23 -26.61
C GLY A 66 2.10 -23.42 -25.18
N VAL A 67 2.92 -24.44 -24.94
CA VAL A 67 3.53 -24.70 -23.62
C VAL A 67 4.50 -23.59 -23.25
N VAL A 68 5.36 -23.15 -24.17
CA VAL A 68 6.32 -22.07 -23.92
C VAL A 68 5.60 -20.77 -23.59
N VAL A 69 4.60 -20.37 -24.39
CA VAL A 69 3.78 -19.18 -24.13
C VAL A 69 3.07 -19.31 -22.78
N GLY A 70 2.51 -20.48 -22.46
CA GLY A 70 1.88 -20.75 -21.17
C GLY A 70 2.86 -20.58 -19.99
N ILE A 71 4.06 -21.14 -20.09
CA ILE A 71 5.11 -21.01 -19.07
C ILE A 71 5.52 -19.54 -18.90
N PHE A 72 5.70 -18.80 -20.00
CA PHE A 72 5.99 -17.37 -19.94
C PHE A 72 4.88 -16.60 -19.24
N VAL A 73 3.60 -16.83 -19.58
CA VAL A 73 2.47 -16.16 -18.91
C VAL A 73 2.45 -16.49 -17.42
N VAL A 74 2.59 -17.77 -17.04
CA VAL A 74 2.62 -18.18 -15.64
C VAL A 74 3.80 -17.56 -14.90
N PHE A 75 4.98 -17.53 -15.51
CA PHE A 75 6.19 -16.94 -14.94
C PHE A 75 6.02 -15.44 -14.68
N TRP A 76 5.50 -14.67 -15.65
CA TRP A 76 5.24 -13.24 -15.49
C TRP A 76 4.13 -12.94 -14.47
N VAL A 77 3.10 -13.80 -14.39
CA VAL A 77 2.05 -13.68 -13.35
C VAL A 77 2.63 -13.96 -11.96
N VAL A 78 3.46 -14.99 -11.80
CA VAL A 78 4.10 -15.32 -10.51
C VAL A 78 5.11 -14.24 -10.11
N ILE A 79 5.92 -13.74 -11.05
CA ILE A 79 6.82 -12.61 -10.79
C ILE A 79 6.03 -11.37 -10.41
N GLY A 80 4.99 -11.03 -11.16
CA GLY A 80 4.13 -9.90 -10.84
C GLY A 80 3.50 -10.02 -9.45
N CYS A 81 2.99 -11.21 -9.11
CA CYS A 81 2.41 -11.50 -7.81
C CYS A 81 3.45 -11.42 -6.68
N THR A 82 4.67 -11.94 -6.87
CA THR A 82 5.73 -11.88 -5.86
C THR A 82 6.26 -10.45 -5.65
N ILE A 83 6.46 -9.69 -6.74
CA ILE A 83 6.84 -8.26 -6.67
C ILE A 83 5.72 -7.47 -5.98
N TYR A 84 4.46 -7.69 -6.36
CA TYR A 84 3.32 -7.02 -5.75
C TYR A 84 3.18 -7.33 -4.26
N CYS A 85 3.32 -8.60 -3.86
CA CYS A 85 3.30 -9.01 -2.46
C CYS A 85 4.45 -8.38 -1.66
N LYS A 86 5.69 -8.35 -2.21
CA LYS A 86 6.84 -7.69 -1.57
C LYS A 86 6.67 -6.16 -1.49
N TYR A 87 6.12 -5.54 -2.53
CA TYR A 87 5.83 -4.11 -2.56
C TYR A 87 4.77 -3.75 -1.50
N ARG A 88 3.70 -4.53 -1.41
CA ARG A 88 2.66 -4.39 -0.38
C ARG A 88 3.23 -4.61 1.02
N GLN A 89 4.13 -5.57 1.20
CA GLN A 89 4.80 -5.82 2.48
C GLN A 89 5.67 -4.62 2.88
N LYS A 90 6.47 -4.07 1.97
CA LYS A 90 7.24 -2.84 2.24
C LYS A 90 6.35 -1.68 2.62
N LYS A 91 5.21 -1.50 1.94
CA LYS A 91 4.23 -0.46 2.28
C LYS A 91 3.62 -0.68 3.67
N LYS A 92 3.36 -1.92 4.08
CA LYS A 92 2.86 -2.25 5.43
C LYS A 92 3.91 -1.97 6.51
N ILE A 93 5.16 -2.38 6.30
CA ILE A 93 6.29 -2.12 7.23
C ILE A 93 6.53 -0.61 7.36
N GLN A 94 6.45 0.14 6.25
CA GLN A 94 6.65 1.60 6.25
C GLN A 94 5.50 2.35 6.95
N MET A 95 4.27 1.83 6.87
CA MET A 95 3.12 2.40 7.58
C MET A 95 3.16 2.06 9.07
N GLU A 96 3.59 0.85 9.42
CA GLU A 96 3.82 0.41 10.80
C GLU A 96 4.97 1.19 11.45
N SER A 97 6.07 1.48 10.72
CA SER A 97 7.11 2.38 11.21
C SER A 97 6.61 3.81 11.41
N TYR A 98 5.75 4.31 10.51
CA TYR A 98 5.17 5.66 10.64
C TYR A 98 4.21 5.78 11.84
N GLN A 99 3.41 4.74 12.11
CA GLN A 99 2.54 4.67 13.28
C GLN A 99 3.35 4.53 14.57
N ASN A 100 4.39 3.69 14.57
CA ASN A 100 5.30 3.53 15.71
C ASN A 100 6.14 4.79 15.96
N ASP A 101 6.50 5.54 14.92
CA ASP A 101 7.14 6.84 15.06
C ASP A 101 6.15 7.88 15.57
N ALA A 102 4.89 7.88 15.13
CA ALA A 102 3.84 8.76 15.65
C ALA A 102 3.47 8.44 17.10
N GLU A 103 3.43 7.17 17.49
CA GLU A 103 3.15 6.69 18.84
C GLU A 103 4.38 6.85 19.76
N ALA A 104 5.60 6.61 19.27
CA ALA A 104 6.83 6.93 19.98
C ALA A 104 7.06 8.45 20.07
N SER A 105 6.58 9.23 19.09
CA SER A 105 6.50 10.68 19.17
C SER A 105 5.36 11.14 20.07
N SER A 106 4.26 10.40 20.23
CA SER A 106 3.19 10.76 21.17
C SER A 106 3.51 10.35 22.60
N VAL A 107 4.25 9.26 22.82
CA VAL A 107 4.82 8.85 24.13
C VAL A 107 5.94 9.80 24.53
N ARG A 108 6.85 10.13 23.59
CA ARG A 108 7.82 11.22 23.81
C ARG A 108 7.12 12.55 23.98
N ALA A 109 6.06 12.85 23.24
CA ALA A 109 5.30 14.08 23.44
C ALA A 109 4.54 14.04 24.76
N SER A 110 4.05 12.93 25.30
CA SER A 110 3.44 12.92 26.65
C SER A 110 4.48 13.09 27.75
N ASP A 111 5.68 12.50 27.60
CA ASP A 111 6.80 12.70 28.53
C ASP A 111 7.42 14.11 28.40
N VAL A 112 7.31 14.70 27.20
CA VAL A 112 7.78 16.05 26.87
C VAL A 112 6.72 17.13 27.14
N GLU A 113 5.42 16.84 27.05
CA GLU A 113 4.30 17.75 27.38
C GLU A 113 4.29 17.98 28.89
N SER A 114 4.65 16.94 29.66
CA SER A 114 4.93 17.03 31.10
C SER A 114 6.18 17.86 31.42
N SER A 115 7.07 18.14 30.44
CA SER A 115 8.33 18.86 30.65
C SER A 115 8.59 20.12 29.79
N LYS A 116 7.72 20.48 28.82
CA LYS A 116 7.88 21.65 27.93
C LYS A 116 6.82 22.73 28.08
N LEU A 117 5.80 22.51 28.88
CA LEU A 117 5.06 23.60 29.48
C LEU A 117 5.32 23.53 30.97
N LEU A 118 6.16 24.45 31.46
CA LEU A 118 6.09 24.85 32.87
C LEU A 118 4.73 25.52 33.05
N THR A 119 3.67 24.71 33.11
CA THR A 119 2.34 25.18 33.50
C THR A 119 2.46 25.69 34.93
N LYS A 120 1.61 26.65 35.31
CA LYS A 120 1.59 27.17 36.69
C LYS A 120 1.47 26.03 37.73
N ASP A 121 0.80 24.95 37.35
CA ASP A 121 0.64 23.74 38.15
C ASP A 121 1.97 22.97 38.36
N VAL A 122 2.85 22.93 37.35
CA VAL A 122 4.19 22.32 37.47
C VAL A 122 5.10 23.21 38.34
N ILE A 123 5.05 24.54 38.15
CA ILE A 123 5.82 25.49 38.97
C ILE A 123 5.44 25.37 40.45
N GLN A 124 4.15 25.23 40.75
CA GLN A 124 3.66 25.07 42.12
C GLN A 124 4.14 23.76 42.79
N ARG A 125 4.39 22.70 42.01
CA ARG A 125 4.93 21.44 42.53
C ARG A 125 6.45 21.47 42.74
N ILE A 126 7.19 22.18 41.91
CA ILE A 126 8.67 22.28 41.99
C ILE A 126 9.09 23.31 43.04
N CYS A 127 8.37 24.44 43.12
CA CYS A 127 8.65 25.54 44.04
C CYS A 127 7.33 26.05 44.64
N PRO A 128 6.92 25.53 45.81
CA PRO A 128 5.71 25.94 46.49
C PRO A 128 5.66 27.45 46.71
N LEU A 129 4.45 28.00 46.63
CA LEU A 129 4.20 29.40 46.90
C LEU A 129 4.20 29.63 48.41
N GLU A 130 5.07 30.51 48.90
CA GLU A 130 5.18 30.85 50.32
C GLU A 130 4.91 32.35 50.50
N ASN A 131 4.28 32.71 51.62
CA ASN A 131 4.13 34.10 52.00
C ASN A 131 5.32 34.51 52.87
N TYR A 132 6.00 35.60 52.54
CA TYR A 132 7.11 36.10 53.33
C TYR A 132 6.61 36.75 54.63
N TYR A 133 7.08 36.24 55.77
CA TYR A 133 6.83 36.80 57.10
C TYR A 133 8.10 36.82 57.94
N ILE A 134 8.11 37.65 59.00
CA ILE A 134 9.21 37.73 59.96
C ILE A 134 9.34 36.37 60.67
N GLY A 135 10.45 35.66 60.46
CA GLY A 135 10.72 34.35 61.08
C GLY A 135 10.99 33.21 60.10
N ILE A 136 10.95 33.46 58.79
CA ILE A 136 11.40 32.49 57.79
C ILE A 136 12.93 32.56 57.69
N PRO A 137 13.67 31.45 57.91
CA PRO A 137 15.10 31.41 57.62
C PRO A 137 15.30 31.49 56.10
N ILE A 138 15.79 32.64 55.63
CA ILE A 138 16.29 32.84 54.27
C ILE A 138 17.82 32.75 54.37
N ASP A 139 18.43 31.83 53.64
CA ASP A 139 19.88 31.77 53.53
C ASP A 139 20.35 32.94 52.64
N GLY A 140 20.76 34.05 53.26
CA GLY A 140 21.27 35.25 52.57
C GLY A 140 20.51 36.54 52.89
N GLU A 141 20.78 37.60 52.11
CA GLU A 141 20.05 38.87 52.22
C GLU A 141 18.61 38.73 51.69
N PRO A 142 17.60 39.37 52.31
CA PRO A 142 16.20 39.26 51.92
C PRO A 142 15.89 40.09 50.65
N VAL A 143 16.67 39.89 49.59
CA VAL A 143 16.58 40.62 48.31
C VAL A 143 16.27 39.64 47.19
N CYS A 144 15.36 39.99 46.31
CA CYS A 144 15.14 39.24 45.09
C CYS A 144 16.16 39.65 44.01
N ASN A 145 17.05 38.73 43.61
CA ASN A 145 18.10 39.01 42.62
C ASN A 145 17.58 39.22 41.17
N LEU A 146 16.31 38.97 40.89
CA LEU A 146 15.70 39.20 39.57
C LEU A 146 15.24 40.65 39.39
N CYS A 147 14.67 41.26 40.43
CA CYS A 147 14.19 42.64 40.41
C CYS A 147 15.03 43.60 41.27
N MET A 148 16.00 43.07 42.02
CA MET A 148 16.90 43.81 42.91
C MET A 148 16.17 44.58 44.03
N THR A 149 15.03 44.07 44.51
CA THR A 149 14.25 44.69 45.59
C THR A 149 14.14 43.79 46.82
N ASP A 150 14.09 44.40 48.01
CA ASP A 150 13.84 43.70 49.27
C ASP A 150 12.47 43.01 49.30
N PHE A 151 12.40 41.87 50.01
CA PHE A 151 11.14 41.19 50.31
C PHE A 151 10.37 41.95 51.40
N LYS A 152 9.07 42.15 51.19
CA LYS A 152 8.16 42.79 52.14
C LYS A 152 7.22 41.78 52.77
N ILE A 153 6.88 41.98 54.03
CA ILE A 153 5.94 41.11 54.75
C ILE A 153 4.64 41.05 53.96
N GLY A 154 4.16 39.84 53.67
CA GLY A 154 3.00 39.61 52.82
C GLY A 154 3.33 39.30 51.36
N ASP A 155 4.58 39.49 50.92
CA ASP A 155 5.01 39.19 49.55
C ASP A 155 4.94 37.68 49.29
N TRP A 156 4.50 37.33 48.08
CA TRP A 156 4.55 35.96 47.60
C TRP A 156 5.93 35.65 47.06
N ILE A 157 6.60 34.70 47.70
CA ILE A 157 7.93 34.23 47.33
C ILE A 157 7.86 32.77 46.89
N ARG A 158 8.84 32.37 46.10
CA ARG A 158 9.11 30.98 45.75
C ARG A 158 10.54 30.65 46.15
N ARG A 159 10.68 29.55 46.89
CA ARG A 159 11.97 28.97 47.24
C ARG A 159 12.29 27.83 46.30
N THR A 160 13.46 27.90 45.69
CA THR A 160 13.98 26.85 44.80
C THR A 160 14.60 25.70 45.61
N HIS A 161 14.76 24.51 45.03
CA HIS A 161 15.39 23.36 45.70
C HIS A 161 16.85 23.61 46.12
N CYS A 162 17.51 24.60 45.49
CA CYS A 162 18.85 25.05 45.85
C CYS A 162 18.84 26.21 46.87
N MET A 163 17.72 26.40 47.59
CA MET A 163 17.49 27.39 48.66
C MET A 163 17.50 28.87 48.25
N HIS A 164 17.68 29.20 46.98
CA HIS A 164 17.51 30.57 46.50
C HIS A 164 16.03 30.99 46.48
N SER A 165 15.75 32.21 46.92
CA SER A 165 14.39 32.77 47.05
C SER A 165 14.18 33.92 46.07
N PHE A 166 12.99 33.98 45.48
CA PHE A 166 12.60 35.03 44.51
C PHE A 166 11.13 35.40 44.71
N HIS A 167 10.71 36.59 44.26
CA HIS A 167 9.28 36.89 44.14
C HIS A 167 8.62 35.90 43.20
N ALA A 168 7.44 35.42 43.56
CA ALA A 168 6.68 34.46 42.77
C ALA A 168 6.48 34.97 41.33
N LYS A 169 6.12 36.26 41.19
CA LYS A 169 5.97 36.91 39.88
C LYS A 169 7.26 36.91 39.07
N CYS A 170 8.38 37.29 39.68
CA CYS A 170 9.67 37.39 38.99
C CYS A 170 10.16 36.01 38.52
N LEU A 171 10.05 34.99 39.37
CA LEU A 171 10.47 33.64 39.01
C LEU A 171 9.54 33.02 37.96
N ASP A 172 8.23 33.24 38.08
CA ASP A 172 7.24 32.73 37.12
C ASP A 172 7.49 33.34 35.72
N GLU A 173 7.68 34.66 35.61
CA GLU A 173 7.99 35.34 34.34
C GLU A 173 9.33 34.86 33.75
N TRP A 174 10.36 34.67 34.59
CA TRP A 174 11.66 34.16 34.16
C TRP A 174 11.56 32.75 33.56
N LEU A 175 10.82 31.86 34.23
CA LEU A 175 10.65 30.47 33.81
C LEU A 175 9.79 30.36 32.55
N LEU A 176 8.75 31.19 32.41
CA LEU A 176 7.91 31.26 31.21
C LEU A 176 8.71 31.73 29.99
N TYR A 177 9.69 32.62 30.17
CA TYR A 177 10.52 33.13 29.06
C TYR A 177 11.59 32.14 28.59
N LYS A 178 12.20 31.36 29.49
CA LYS A 178 13.38 30.51 29.21
C LYS A 178 13.05 29.04 28.89
N ASN A 179 11.90 28.76 28.26
CA ASN A 179 11.18 27.47 28.09
C ASN A 179 11.95 26.20 27.62
N LEU A 180 13.28 26.21 27.56
CA LEU A 180 14.11 25.12 27.08
C LEU A 180 15.03 24.49 28.12
N ASN A 181 15.22 25.07 29.32
CA ASN A 181 15.91 24.44 30.46
C ASN A 181 15.73 25.31 31.73
N PRO A 182 14.76 25.02 32.63
CA PRO A 182 14.59 25.81 33.85
C PRO A 182 15.80 25.59 34.76
N LYS A 183 16.64 26.62 34.90
CA LYS A 183 17.77 26.67 35.83
C LYS A 183 17.61 27.82 36.82
N CYS A 184 18.13 27.64 38.03
CA CYS A 184 18.13 28.70 39.04
C CYS A 184 18.90 29.93 38.53
N PRO A 185 18.31 31.13 38.54
CA PRO A 185 18.99 32.37 38.11
C PRO A 185 20.25 32.71 38.90
N THR A 186 20.39 32.18 40.13
CA THR A 186 21.53 32.49 41.01
C THR A 186 22.67 31.47 40.90
N CYS A 187 22.37 30.19 40.67
CA CYS A 187 23.39 29.12 40.75
C CYS A 187 23.39 28.12 39.57
N ASP A 188 22.58 28.35 38.54
CA ASP A 188 22.48 27.52 37.33
C ASP A 188 22.08 26.05 37.53
N MET A 189 21.71 25.63 38.76
CA MET A 189 21.20 24.28 39.02
C MET A 189 19.83 24.06 38.36
N LEU A 190 19.65 22.90 37.73
CA LEU A 190 18.40 22.52 37.06
C LEU A 190 17.27 22.29 38.07
N PHE A 191 16.09 22.84 37.77
CA PHE A 191 14.89 22.69 38.60
C PHE A 191 14.29 21.28 38.61
N LEU A 192 14.66 20.43 37.65
CA LEU A 192 14.16 19.07 37.45
C LEU A 192 15.34 18.10 37.41
N ARG A 193 15.25 16.99 38.15
CA ARG A 193 16.14 15.82 37.99
C ARG A 193 15.41 14.73 37.23
#